data_AF-A0A918FQP7-F1
#
_entry.id   AF-A0A918FQP7-F1
#
_cell.length_a   1.000
_cell.length_b   1.000
_cell.length_c   1.000
_cell.angle_alpha   90.00
_cell.angle_beta   90.00
_cell.angle_gamma   90.00
#
_symmetry.space_group_name_H-M   'P 1'
#
loop_
_entity.id
_entity.type
_entity.pdbx_description
1 polymer ?
#
loop_
_entity_poly.entity_id
_entity_poly.type
_entity_poly.pdbx_seq_one_letter_code
_entity_poly.pdbx_strand_id
1 'polypeptide(L)'
;MIIREWITLIYHRRHHRGLTVPEVPGLKLSPLEMFEHGVNRAGPLRIPSRPSLAFEFLEEEWRPIHHYGMEINGLRYNGAGLDDYRNRISPHRGEHAGKWPLAVDRADIRKIYFQDPKQSHLWHTLAWEHAPALNGPASLEALKYARRIAASTHRFPDTKRALIELLERWGAGLTVDRAERRMAVRLSQDRRRLVGEGDPEADAIAELPSVRRLAALSSPDAGAGRGPAPELQVVAPVGEDLGGDDDEDEECEAAPADEESAGLVDEDEYYADVWGSR
;
A
#
# COMPACT_ATOMS: atom_id res chain seq x y z
N MET A 1 -12.01 6.13 -7.07
CA MET A 1 -11.77 6.49 -5.66
C MET A 1 -13.10 6.49 -4.91
N ILE A 2 -13.91 5.44 -5.09
CA ILE A 2 -15.28 5.39 -4.54
C ILE A 2 -15.38 4.43 -3.35
N ILE A 3 -14.60 3.33 -3.39
CA ILE A 3 -14.62 2.29 -2.36
C ILE A 3 -14.12 2.81 -1.01
N ARG A 4 -12.99 3.53 -0.95
CA ARG A 4 -12.45 4.01 0.33
C ARG A 4 -13.38 5.02 1.01
N GLU A 5 -13.92 5.95 0.23
CA GLU A 5 -14.88 6.93 0.72
C GLU A 5 -16.16 6.26 1.20
N TRP A 6 -16.71 5.33 0.42
CA TRP A 6 -17.86 4.54 0.81
C TRP A 6 -17.60 3.72 2.08
N ILE A 7 -16.42 3.09 2.21
CA ILE A 7 -16.02 2.34 3.41
C ILE A 7 -16.03 3.27 4.63
N THR A 8 -15.38 4.44 4.53
CA THR A 8 -15.20 5.36 5.65
C THR A 8 -16.48 6.10 6.03
N LEU A 9 -17.23 6.60 5.03
CA LEU A 9 -18.39 7.47 5.26
C LEU A 9 -19.70 6.69 5.40
N ILE A 10 -19.81 5.52 4.77
CA ILE A 10 -21.08 4.79 4.69
C ILE A 10 -20.97 3.46 5.42
N TYR A 11 -20.09 2.56 4.99
CA TYR A 11 -20.06 1.17 5.50
C TYR A 11 -19.83 1.10 7.01
N HIS A 12 -18.79 1.76 7.53
CA HIS A 12 -18.46 1.69 8.95
C HIS A 12 -19.48 2.41 9.85
N ARG A 13 -20.30 3.31 9.29
CA ARG A 13 -21.22 4.17 10.05
C ARG A 13 -22.68 3.73 9.94
N ARG A 14 -23.04 2.97 8.91
CA ARG A 14 -24.38 2.39 8.75
C ARG A 14 -24.55 1.21 9.71
N HIS A 15 -25.76 0.98 10.21
CA HIS A 15 -26.06 -0.20 11.02
C HIS A 15 -26.11 -1.47 10.16
N HIS A 16 -25.54 -2.57 10.66
CA HIS A 16 -25.53 -3.87 9.97
C HIS A 16 -26.27 -4.92 10.80
N ARG A 17 -26.95 -5.85 10.12
CA ARG A 17 -27.73 -6.92 10.77
C ARG A 17 -26.86 -8.06 11.33
N GLY A 18 -25.62 -8.19 10.87
CA GLY A 18 -24.71 -9.26 11.28
C GLY A 18 -23.93 -8.98 12.57
N LEU A 19 -24.09 -7.79 13.17
CA LEU A 19 -23.38 -7.40 14.38
C LEU A 19 -24.28 -7.62 15.60
N THR A 20 -23.85 -8.45 16.54
CA THR A 20 -24.61 -8.79 17.75
C THR A 20 -23.74 -8.75 18.99
N VAL A 21 -24.33 -8.28 20.10
CA VAL A 21 -23.73 -8.33 21.44
C VAL A 21 -24.54 -9.32 22.26
N PRO A 22 -23.96 -10.41 22.78
CA PRO A 22 -24.70 -11.45 23.51
C PRO A 22 -25.48 -10.92 24.71
N GLU A 23 -24.94 -9.90 25.39
CA GLU A 23 -25.54 -9.29 26.58
C GLU A 23 -26.79 -8.45 26.25
N VAL A 24 -26.92 -7.95 25.01
CA VAL A 24 -28.08 -7.16 24.56
C VAL A 24 -28.50 -7.59 23.15
N PRO A 25 -29.22 -8.72 23.02
CA PRO A 25 -29.69 -9.21 21.72
C PRO A 25 -30.61 -8.18 21.03
N GLY A 26 -30.39 -7.96 19.73
CA GLY A 26 -31.23 -7.07 18.92
C GLY A 26 -30.79 -5.59 18.89
N LEU A 27 -29.74 -5.22 19.62
CA LEU A 27 -29.12 -3.90 19.49
C LEU A 27 -28.56 -3.73 18.08
N LYS A 28 -29.00 -2.68 17.37
CA LYS A 28 -28.51 -2.33 16.04
C LYS A 28 -27.21 -1.57 16.20
N LEU A 29 -26.13 -2.09 15.63
CA LEU A 29 -24.81 -1.49 15.68
C LEU A 29 -24.24 -1.31 14.28
N SER A 30 -23.46 -0.24 14.12
CA SER A 30 -22.51 -0.07 13.04
C SER A 30 -21.17 -0.75 13.38
N PRO A 31 -20.34 -1.08 12.37
CA PRO A 31 -18.99 -1.59 12.60
C PRO A 31 -18.14 -0.68 13.46
N LEU A 32 -18.31 0.65 13.35
CA LEU A 32 -17.59 1.60 14.18
C LEU A 32 -18.01 1.52 15.65
N GLU A 33 -19.31 1.49 15.94
CA GLU A 33 -19.82 1.34 17.32
C GLU A 33 -19.43 -0.02 17.93
N MET A 34 -19.45 -1.10 17.13
CA MET A 34 -18.98 -2.41 17.57
C MET A 34 -17.48 -2.41 17.86
N PHE A 35 -16.68 -1.72 17.05
CA PHE A 35 -15.25 -1.53 17.30
C PHE A 35 -15.01 -0.76 18.61
N GLU A 36 -15.71 0.35 18.83
CA GLU A 36 -15.63 1.12 20.07
C GLU A 36 -16.02 0.28 21.30
N HIS A 37 -17.11 -0.49 21.19
CA HIS A 37 -17.51 -1.45 22.22
C HIS A 37 -16.41 -2.49 22.50
N GLY A 38 -15.79 -3.03 21.45
CA GLY A 38 -14.67 -3.96 21.54
C GLY A 38 -13.45 -3.36 22.24
N VAL A 39 -13.08 -2.13 21.91
CA VAL A 39 -11.97 -1.40 22.56
C VAL A 39 -12.27 -1.11 24.02
N ASN A 40 -13.51 -0.73 24.36
CA ASN A 40 -13.90 -0.48 25.74
C ASN A 40 -13.88 -1.77 26.59
N ARG A 41 -14.20 -2.92 25.99
CA ARG A 41 -14.22 -4.21 26.68
C ARG A 41 -12.83 -4.84 26.80
N ALA A 42 -12.07 -4.86 25.71
CA ALA A 42 -10.76 -5.52 25.64
C ALA A 42 -9.60 -4.60 26.06
N GLY A 43 -9.84 -3.29 26.15
CA GLY A 43 -8.82 -2.27 26.31
C GLY A 43 -8.21 -1.83 24.97
N PRO A 44 -7.33 -0.80 24.99
CA PRO A 44 -6.69 -0.30 23.79
C PRO A 44 -5.76 -1.34 23.17
N LEU A 45 -5.64 -1.31 21.84
CA LEU A 45 -4.66 -2.11 21.11
C LEU A 45 -3.25 -1.72 21.58
N ARG A 46 -2.50 -2.70 22.08
CA ARG A 46 -1.11 -2.50 22.46
C ARG A 46 -0.27 -2.44 21.19
N ILE A 47 0.28 -1.26 20.91
CA ILE A 47 1.31 -1.11 19.89
C ILE A 47 2.54 -1.87 20.38
N PRO A 48 3.21 -2.68 19.53
CA PRO A 48 4.43 -3.35 19.91
C PRO A 48 5.45 -2.35 20.48
N SER A 49 6.03 -2.66 21.64
CA SER A 49 7.01 -1.79 22.30
C SER A 49 8.27 -1.57 21.46
N ARG A 50 8.51 -2.42 20.46
CA ARG A 50 9.68 -2.35 19.58
C ARG A 50 9.24 -1.92 18.17
N PRO A 51 9.56 -0.68 17.75
CA PRO A 51 9.22 -0.18 16.42
C PRO A 51 9.76 -1.04 15.27
N SER A 52 10.93 -1.66 15.46
CA SER A 52 11.55 -2.52 14.47
C SER A 52 10.84 -3.86 14.24
N LEU A 53 9.79 -4.18 15.00
CA LEU A 53 8.92 -5.33 14.71
C LEU A 53 8.19 -5.16 13.36
N ALA A 54 7.91 -3.92 12.95
CA ALA A 54 7.26 -3.66 11.67
C ALA A 54 8.05 -4.24 10.48
N PHE A 55 9.38 -4.29 10.58
CA PHE A 55 10.23 -4.81 9.52
C PHE A 55 10.14 -6.34 9.35
N GLU A 56 9.69 -7.07 10.36
CA GLU A 56 9.48 -8.54 10.27
C GLU A 56 8.28 -8.91 9.40
N PHE A 57 7.37 -7.95 9.16
CA PHE A 57 6.19 -8.16 8.31
C PHE A 57 6.41 -7.72 6.85
N LEU A 58 7.58 -7.18 6.52
CA LEU A 58 7.93 -6.84 5.15
C LEU A 58 8.26 -8.10 4.34
N GLU A 59 8.27 -7.96 3.02
CA GLU A 59 8.62 -9.08 2.13
C GLU A 59 10.09 -9.45 2.31
N GLU A 60 10.37 -10.74 2.48
CA GLU A 60 11.72 -11.24 2.68
C GLU A 60 12.38 -11.63 1.34
N GLU A 61 13.51 -11.00 1.02
CA GLU A 61 14.37 -11.35 -0.11
C GLU A 61 15.74 -11.86 0.34
N TRP A 62 16.23 -12.91 -0.31
CA TRP A 62 17.51 -13.53 0.03
C TRP A 62 18.60 -13.16 -0.97
N ARG A 63 19.63 -12.41 -0.55
CA ARG A 63 20.72 -11.98 -1.43
C ARG A 63 22.11 -12.08 -0.79
N PRO A 64 23.17 -12.28 -1.57
CA PRO A 64 24.55 -12.18 -1.07
C PRO A 64 24.93 -10.74 -0.71
N ILE A 65 25.87 -10.58 0.23
CA ILE A 65 26.48 -9.27 0.57
C ILE A 65 27.83 -9.17 -0.14
N HIS A 66 27.96 -8.20 -1.04
CA HIS A 66 29.20 -7.88 -1.74
C HIS A 66 29.95 -6.72 -1.07
N HIS A 67 31.18 -6.46 -1.51
CA HIS A 67 31.97 -5.32 -1.06
C HIS A 67 31.25 -3.98 -1.27
N TYR A 68 30.54 -3.81 -2.39
CA TYR A 68 29.77 -2.60 -2.69
C TYR A 68 28.40 -2.54 -1.98
N GLY A 69 28.04 -3.56 -1.21
CA GLY A 69 26.74 -3.68 -0.55
C GLY A 69 25.91 -4.81 -1.14
N MET A 70 24.61 -4.59 -1.29
CA MET A 70 23.66 -5.60 -1.76
C MET A 70 22.95 -5.14 -3.02
N GLU A 71 22.60 -6.07 -3.90
CA GLU A 71 21.88 -5.77 -5.13
C GLU A 71 20.54 -6.50 -5.17
N ILE A 72 19.46 -5.72 -5.33
CA ILE A 72 18.09 -6.21 -5.44
C ILE A 72 17.42 -5.47 -6.57
N ASN A 73 16.73 -6.20 -7.47
CA ASN A 73 16.03 -5.61 -8.60
C ASN A 73 16.92 -4.65 -9.41
N GLY A 74 18.22 -4.89 -9.54
CA GLY A 74 19.18 -4.01 -10.23
C GLY A 74 19.46 -2.68 -9.54
N LEU A 75 19.14 -2.57 -8.24
CA LEU A 75 19.41 -1.41 -7.39
C LEU A 75 20.44 -1.81 -6.33
N ARG A 76 21.43 -0.93 -6.10
CA ARG A 76 22.53 -1.15 -5.15
C ARG A 76 22.27 -0.45 -3.83
N TYR A 77 22.19 -1.22 -2.76
CA TYR A 77 21.91 -0.74 -1.42
C TYR A 77 23.16 -0.84 -0.56
N ASN A 78 23.42 0.22 0.22
CA ASN A 78 24.58 0.27 1.10
C ASN A 78 24.24 0.98 2.42
N GLY A 79 24.99 0.64 3.47
CA GLY A 79 24.86 1.20 4.80
C GLY A 79 25.87 0.60 5.78
N ALA A 80 26.14 1.31 6.88
CA ALA A 80 27.15 0.92 7.88
C ALA A 80 26.88 -0.45 8.53
N GLY A 81 25.62 -0.88 8.57
CA GLY A 81 25.23 -2.18 9.11
C GLY A 81 25.77 -3.40 8.35
N LEU A 82 26.31 -3.19 7.14
CA LEU A 82 26.89 -4.29 6.34
C LEU A 82 28.38 -4.51 6.61
N ASP A 83 29.09 -3.57 7.25
CA ASP A 83 30.55 -3.55 7.26
C ASP A 83 31.17 -4.83 7.88
N ASP A 84 30.53 -5.37 8.91
CA ASP A 84 30.91 -6.64 9.54
C ASP A 84 30.64 -7.90 8.68
N TYR A 85 29.80 -7.77 7.66
CA TYR A 85 29.21 -8.87 6.90
C TYR A 85 29.61 -8.88 5.41
N ARG A 86 30.34 -7.86 4.93
CA ARG A 86 30.77 -7.78 3.52
C ARG A 86 31.59 -8.99 3.11
N ASN A 87 31.27 -9.56 1.94
CA ASN A 87 31.91 -10.74 1.35
C ASN A 87 31.87 -11.99 2.25
N ARG A 88 30.98 -12.03 3.25
CA ARG A 88 30.79 -13.22 4.08
C ARG A 88 29.65 -14.07 3.53
N ILE A 89 29.91 -15.37 3.49
CA ILE A 89 28.90 -16.39 3.22
C ILE A 89 28.04 -16.52 4.47
N SER A 90 26.72 -16.44 4.30
CA SER A 90 25.78 -16.61 5.41
C SER A 90 25.85 -18.03 6.00
N PRO A 91 25.54 -18.20 7.30
CA PRO A 91 25.47 -19.53 7.92
C PRO A 91 24.24 -20.36 7.45
N HIS A 92 23.30 -19.75 6.75
CA HIS A 92 22.11 -20.42 6.20
C HIS A 92 22.49 -21.50 5.18
N ARG A 93 21.71 -22.58 5.15
CA ARG A 93 21.90 -23.77 4.30
C ARG A 93 20.66 -23.99 3.41
N GLY A 94 20.75 -24.95 2.49
CA GLY A 94 19.65 -25.29 1.58
C GLY A 94 19.48 -24.26 0.47
N GLU A 95 18.23 -23.91 0.15
CA GLU A 95 17.88 -22.99 -0.94
C GLU A 95 18.50 -21.58 -0.77
N HIS A 96 18.74 -21.18 0.48
CA HIS A 96 19.32 -19.88 0.83
C HIS A 96 20.80 -19.98 1.21
N ALA A 97 21.49 -21.03 0.80
CA ALA A 97 22.91 -21.19 1.08
C ALA A 97 23.73 -19.98 0.60
N GLY A 98 24.45 -19.36 1.54
CA GLY A 98 25.31 -18.20 1.27
C GLY A 98 24.58 -16.86 1.03
N LYS A 99 23.26 -16.80 1.22
CA LYS A 99 22.45 -15.58 1.08
C LYS A 99 21.93 -15.11 2.44
N TRP A 100 21.77 -13.80 2.55
CA TRP A 100 21.29 -13.14 3.75
C TRP A 100 19.85 -12.68 3.56
N PRO A 101 18.99 -12.79 4.60
CA PRO A 101 17.61 -12.32 4.56
C PRO A 101 17.55 -10.80 4.62
N LEU A 102 16.63 -10.22 3.85
CA LEU A 102 16.43 -8.78 3.73
C LEU A 102 14.96 -8.48 3.72
N ALA A 103 14.55 -7.49 4.47
CA ALA A 103 13.18 -7.04 4.50
C ALA A 103 13.00 -5.87 3.53
N VAL A 104 12.11 -6.04 2.56
CA VAL A 104 11.90 -5.12 1.43
C VAL A 104 10.51 -4.53 1.50
N ASP A 105 10.43 -3.20 1.44
CA ASP A 105 9.18 -2.48 1.27
C ASP A 105 8.91 -2.23 -0.23
N ARG A 106 7.88 -2.87 -0.78
CA ARG A 106 7.48 -2.68 -2.18
C ARG A 106 6.95 -1.27 -2.46
N ALA A 107 6.43 -0.58 -1.46
CA ALA A 107 5.92 0.77 -1.57
C ALA A 107 7.05 1.81 -1.56
N ASP A 108 8.18 1.51 -0.91
CA ASP A 108 9.37 2.38 -0.87
C ASP A 108 10.68 1.63 -1.16
N ILE A 109 11.10 1.62 -2.42
CA ILE A 109 12.37 1.01 -2.87
C ILE A 109 13.61 1.86 -2.54
N ARG A 110 13.47 3.02 -1.90
CA ARG A 110 14.63 3.85 -1.57
C ARG A 110 15.49 3.24 -0.47
N LYS A 111 14.90 2.35 0.33
CA LYS A 111 15.52 1.74 1.50
C LYS A 111 15.14 0.27 1.57
N ILE A 112 16.06 -0.53 2.09
CA ILE A 112 15.79 -1.90 2.53
C ILE A 112 16.31 -2.07 3.95
N TYR A 113 15.89 -3.14 4.62
CA TYR A 113 16.25 -3.37 6.01
C TYR A 113 16.96 -4.71 6.15
N PHE A 114 18.13 -4.67 6.78
CA PHE A 114 18.93 -5.85 7.08
C PHE A 114 18.91 -6.10 8.58
N GLN A 115 18.51 -7.30 8.99
CA GLN A 115 18.49 -7.70 10.39
C GLN A 115 19.88 -8.15 10.83
N ASP A 116 20.39 -7.63 11.94
CA ASP A 116 21.69 -8.04 12.46
C ASP A 116 21.60 -9.49 12.99
N PRO A 117 22.37 -10.46 12.42
CA PRO A 117 22.37 -11.84 12.89
C PRO A 117 22.91 -12.00 14.32
N LYS A 118 23.74 -11.07 14.82
CA LYS A 118 24.24 -11.08 16.20
C LYS A 118 23.19 -10.55 17.18
N GLN A 119 22.33 -9.64 16.73
CA GLN A 119 21.35 -8.93 17.54
C GLN A 119 20.00 -8.90 16.80
N SER A 120 19.15 -9.91 17.03
CA SER A 120 17.88 -10.08 16.31
C SER A 120 16.93 -8.87 16.38
N HIS A 121 17.06 -8.02 17.39
CA HIS A 121 16.23 -6.82 17.54
C HIS A 121 16.77 -5.59 16.80
N LEU A 122 18.03 -5.64 16.35
CA LEU A 122 18.72 -4.55 15.66
C LEU A 122 18.52 -4.69 14.15
N TRP A 123 18.08 -3.60 13.54
CA TRP A 123 17.82 -3.52 12.12
C TRP A 123 18.61 -2.36 11.53
N HIS A 124 19.33 -2.64 10.45
CA HIS A 124 20.10 -1.68 9.71
C HIS A 124 19.34 -1.25 8.46
N THR A 125 19.12 0.06 8.33
CA THR A 125 18.57 0.63 7.10
C THR A 125 19.69 0.77 6.08
N LEU A 126 19.49 0.20 4.89
CA LEU A 126 20.38 0.33 3.75
C LEU A 126 19.70 1.22 2.72
N ALA A 127 20.35 2.31 2.35
CA ALA A 127 19.82 3.23 1.36
C ALA A 127 20.26 2.81 -0.03
N TRP A 128 19.37 2.93 -1.01
CA TRP A 128 19.76 2.86 -2.41
C TRP A 128 20.73 3.99 -2.73
N GLU A 129 21.82 3.69 -3.43
CA GLU A 129 22.89 4.64 -3.79
C GLU A 129 22.37 5.95 -4.41
N HIS A 130 21.28 5.90 -5.17
CA HIS A 130 20.69 7.06 -5.84
C HIS A 130 19.36 7.53 -5.22
N ALA A 131 18.96 6.99 -4.07
CA ALA A 131 17.77 7.47 -3.36
C ALA A 131 17.75 9.00 -3.14
N PRO A 132 18.88 9.68 -2.83
CA PRO A 132 18.89 11.14 -2.65
C PRO A 132 18.54 11.94 -3.91
N ALA A 133 18.66 11.34 -5.10
CA ALA A 133 18.30 12.00 -6.35
C ALA A 133 16.78 11.95 -6.63
N LEU A 134 16.01 11.20 -5.83
CA LEU A 134 14.57 11.11 -5.98
C LEU A 134 13.87 12.19 -5.13
N ASN A 135 13.07 13.02 -5.78
CA ASN A 135 12.28 14.08 -5.14
C ASN A 135 10.94 13.56 -4.54
N GLY A 136 10.89 12.31 -4.07
CA GLY A 136 9.67 11.70 -3.55
C GLY A 136 9.83 10.22 -3.19
N PRO A 137 8.76 9.56 -2.70
CA PRO A 137 8.73 8.12 -2.57
C PRO A 137 8.83 7.46 -3.95
N ALA A 138 9.39 6.26 -4.00
CA ALA A 138 9.47 5.45 -5.21
C ALA A 138 9.04 4.02 -4.88
N SER A 139 8.07 3.49 -5.61
CA SER A 139 7.60 2.11 -5.42
C SER A 139 8.23 1.16 -6.43
N LEU A 140 8.22 -0.14 -6.12
CA LEU A 140 8.69 -1.19 -7.02
C LEU A 140 7.87 -1.24 -8.31
N GLU A 141 6.57 -0.92 -8.21
CA GLU A 141 5.67 -0.81 -9.36
C GLU A 141 6.10 0.34 -10.28
N ALA A 142 6.43 1.51 -9.73
CA ALA A 142 6.96 2.64 -10.48
C ALA A 142 8.29 2.32 -11.16
N LEU A 143 9.19 1.60 -10.47
CA LEU A 143 10.46 1.14 -11.06
C LEU A 143 10.24 0.21 -12.27
N LYS A 144 9.37 -0.79 -12.12
CA LYS A 144 9.05 -1.74 -13.21
C LYS A 144 8.42 -1.00 -14.40
N TYR A 145 7.52 -0.05 -14.12
CA TYR A 145 6.90 0.77 -15.15
C TYR A 145 7.92 1.66 -15.87
N ALA A 146 8.80 2.35 -15.13
CA ALA A 146 9.89 3.16 -15.68
C ALA A 146 10.80 2.34 -16.60
N ARG A 147 11.17 1.13 -16.18
CA ARG A 147 11.97 0.20 -17.00
C ARG A 147 11.29 -0.18 -18.29
N ARG A 148 9.99 -0.46 -18.24
CA ARG A 148 9.20 -0.81 -19.44
C ARG A 148 9.20 0.34 -20.45
N ILE A 149 8.98 1.58 -20.00
CA ILE A 149 9.05 2.77 -20.86
C ILE A 149 10.45 2.98 -21.41
N ALA A 150 11.48 2.85 -20.57
CA ALA A 150 12.87 3.04 -20.97
C ALA A 150 13.28 2.04 -22.04
N ALA A 151 12.89 0.77 -21.87
CA ALA A 151 13.18 -0.31 -22.81
C ALA A 151 12.49 -0.11 -24.17
N SER A 152 11.32 0.52 -24.22
CA SER A 152 10.65 0.83 -25.49
C SER A 152 11.19 2.09 -26.18
N THR A 153 11.80 3.01 -25.45
CA THR A 153 12.20 4.34 -25.96
C THR A 153 13.69 4.43 -26.28
N HIS A 154 14.54 3.70 -25.58
CA HIS A 154 15.99 3.83 -25.66
C HIS A 154 16.69 2.51 -25.95
N ARG A 155 17.73 2.55 -26.79
CA ARG A 155 18.57 1.39 -27.09
C ARG A 155 19.34 0.89 -25.87
N PHE A 156 19.77 1.79 -25.00
CA PHE A 156 20.42 1.50 -23.72
C PHE A 156 19.65 2.19 -22.59
N PRO A 157 18.67 1.50 -21.97
CA PRO A 157 17.83 2.11 -20.95
C PRO A 157 18.60 2.33 -19.64
N ASP A 158 18.70 3.58 -19.20
CA ASP A 158 19.15 3.91 -17.85
C ASP A 158 17.95 3.89 -16.90
N THR A 159 17.92 2.89 -16.01
CA THR A 159 16.84 2.73 -15.02
C THR A 159 16.71 3.94 -14.10
N LYS A 160 17.84 4.52 -13.66
CA LYS A 160 17.83 5.65 -12.72
C LYS A 160 17.18 6.85 -13.36
N ARG A 161 17.64 7.21 -14.56
CA ARG A 161 17.16 8.38 -15.29
C ARG A 161 15.68 8.24 -15.64
N ALA A 162 15.28 7.07 -16.14
CA ALA A 162 13.89 6.78 -16.46
C ALA A 162 12.96 6.87 -15.24
N LEU A 163 13.42 6.42 -14.06
CA LEU A 163 12.63 6.54 -12.82
C LEU A 163 12.50 8.00 -12.39
N ILE A 164 13.57 8.80 -12.45
CA ILE A 164 13.52 10.23 -12.11
C ILE A 164 12.54 10.96 -13.04
N GLU A 165 12.70 10.81 -14.35
CA GLU A 165 11.83 11.43 -15.36
C GLU A 165 10.36 11.02 -15.16
N LEU A 166 10.10 9.75 -14.84
CA LEU A 166 8.75 9.25 -14.52
C LEU A 166 8.16 9.95 -13.29
N LEU A 167 8.92 10.01 -12.20
CA LEU A 167 8.44 10.58 -10.94
C LEU A 167 8.22 12.10 -11.04
N GLU A 168 9.09 12.82 -11.75
CA GLU A 168 8.92 14.25 -12.04
C GLU A 168 7.65 14.49 -12.85
N ARG A 169 7.42 13.68 -13.89
CA ARG A 169 6.23 13.76 -14.72
C ARG A 169 4.95 13.48 -13.93
N TRP A 170 4.95 12.48 -13.04
CA TRP A 170 3.83 12.24 -12.13
C TRP A 170 3.64 13.37 -11.13
N GLY A 171 4.72 13.95 -10.61
CA GLY A 171 4.68 15.13 -9.74
C GLY A 171 4.05 16.35 -10.42
N ALA A 172 4.25 16.50 -11.74
CA ALA A 172 3.60 17.51 -12.57
C ALA A 172 2.15 17.16 -12.97
N GLY A 173 1.61 16.02 -12.52
CA GLY A 173 0.25 15.57 -12.85
C GLY A 173 0.10 15.00 -14.27
N LEU A 174 1.21 14.74 -14.97
CA LEU A 174 1.20 14.27 -16.35
C LEU A 174 1.18 12.73 -16.38
N THR A 175 0.04 12.16 -16.77
CA THR A 175 -0.16 10.70 -16.89
C THR A 175 -0.75 10.39 -18.26
N VAL A 176 -0.22 9.37 -18.93
CA VAL A 176 -0.60 8.97 -20.29
C VAL A 176 -1.85 8.08 -20.27
N ASP A 177 -1.93 7.12 -19.33
CA ASP A 177 -3.02 6.14 -19.26
C ASP A 177 -3.68 6.06 -17.87
N ARG A 178 -4.87 5.45 -17.79
CA ARG A 178 -5.61 5.18 -16.55
C ARG A 178 -4.80 4.32 -15.58
N ALA A 179 -4.07 3.31 -16.05
CA ALA A 179 -3.24 2.47 -15.18
C ALA A 179 -2.12 3.30 -14.53
N GLU A 180 -1.48 4.16 -15.32
CA GLU A 180 -0.46 5.08 -14.82
C GLU A 180 -1.01 6.09 -13.82
N ARG A 181 -2.20 6.65 -14.11
CA ARG A 181 -2.89 7.56 -13.19
C ARG A 181 -3.17 6.90 -11.84
N ARG A 182 -3.57 5.62 -11.82
CA ARG A 182 -3.78 4.87 -10.57
C ARG A 182 -2.48 4.73 -9.76
N MET A 183 -1.36 4.42 -10.41
CA MET A 183 -0.05 4.32 -9.75
C MET A 183 0.39 5.67 -9.17
N ALA A 184 0.28 6.74 -9.96
CA ALA A 184 0.64 8.10 -9.54
C ALA A 184 -0.21 8.56 -8.34
N VAL A 185 -1.52 8.32 -8.35
CA VAL A 185 -2.41 8.64 -7.22
C VAL A 185 -2.05 7.86 -5.96
N ARG A 186 -1.76 6.55 -6.09
CA ARG A 186 -1.33 5.72 -4.96
C ARG A 186 -0.03 6.27 -4.35
N LEU A 187 0.96 6.54 -5.18
CA LEU A 187 2.26 7.06 -4.73
C LEU A 187 2.13 8.45 -4.08
N SER A 188 1.24 9.30 -4.59
CA SER A 188 0.90 10.60 -3.99
C SER A 188 0.29 10.45 -2.58
N GLN A 189 -0.58 9.45 -2.39
CA GLN A 189 -1.13 9.14 -1.06
C GLN A 189 -0.02 8.67 -0.10
N ASP A 190 0.90 7.84 -0.56
CA ASP A 190 2.04 7.39 0.27
C ASP A 190 2.98 8.54 0.60
N ARG A 191 3.21 9.49 -0.33
CA ARG A 191 3.95 10.73 -0.06
C ARG A 191 3.32 11.53 1.07
N ARG A 192 1.98 11.70 1.05
CA ARG A 192 1.24 12.40 2.12
C ARG A 192 1.40 11.72 3.48
N ARG A 193 1.42 10.39 3.52
CA ARG A 193 1.63 9.64 4.77
C ARG A 193 3.03 9.87 5.35
N LEU A 194 4.05 9.98 4.50
CA LEU A 194 5.44 10.16 4.91
C LEU A 194 5.77 11.57 5.39
N VAL A 195 5.11 12.59 4.83
CA VAL A 195 5.33 14.00 5.22
C VAL A 195 4.64 14.32 6.57
N GLY A 196 3.69 13.49 7.02
CA GLY A 196 2.85 13.77 8.18
C GLY A 196 1.80 14.84 7.85
N GLU A 197 0.67 14.84 8.57
CA GLU A 197 -0.39 15.87 8.43
C GLU A 197 0.05 17.29 8.82
N GLY A 198 1.32 17.48 9.20
CA GLY A 198 1.93 18.80 9.35
C GLY A 198 2.51 19.25 8.01
N ASP A 199 1.68 19.85 7.17
CA ASP A 199 2.09 20.45 5.89
C ASP A 199 2.71 21.84 6.17
N PRO A 200 4.05 22.04 6.15
CA PRO A 200 4.61 23.39 6.06
C PRO A 200 4.20 24.08 4.75
N GLU A 201 3.80 23.29 3.75
CA GLU A 201 3.33 23.76 2.45
C GLU A 201 1.87 24.26 2.50
N ALA A 202 1.02 23.71 3.36
CA ALA A 202 -0.35 24.20 3.57
C ALA A 202 -0.33 25.54 4.31
N ASP A 203 0.55 25.71 5.29
CA ASP A 203 0.80 27.00 5.92
C ASP A 203 1.36 28.00 4.89
N ALA A 204 2.33 27.60 4.06
CA ALA A 204 2.87 28.48 3.01
C ALA A 204 1.83 28.84 1.93
N ILE A 205 0.95 27.91 1.55
CA ILE A 205 -0.15 28.14 0.60
C ILE A 205 -1.21 29.05 1.22
N ALA A 206 -1.51 28.90 2.52
CA ALA A 206 -2.41 29.77 3.27
C ALA A 206 -1.86 31.19 3.42
N GLU A 207 -0.54 31.37 3.40
CA GLU A 207 0.13 32.69 3.43
C GLU A 207 0.15 33.41 2.07
N LEU A 208 -0.18 32.72 0.97
CA LEU A 208 -0.20 33.33 -0.36
C LEU A 208 -1.27 34.45 -0.45
N PRO A 209 -0.94 35.64 -1.02
CA PRO A 209 -1.84 36.78 -1.03
C PRO A 209 -3.20 36.53 -1.71
N SER A 210 -3.23 35.68 -2.74
CA SER A 210 -4.43 35.29 -3.47
C SER A 210 -5.33 34.37 -2.64
N VAL A 211 -4.73 33.41 -1.91
CA VAL A 211 -5.45 32.46 -1.06
C VAL A 211 -6.00 33.15 0.18
N ARG A 212 -5.22 34.05 0.82
CA ARG A 212 -5.70 34.92 1.91
C ARG A 212 -6.89 35.79 1.49
N ARG A 213 -6.85 36.34 0.27
CA ARG A 213 -7.93 37.19 -0.24
C ARG A 213 -9.23 36.38 -0.44
N LEU A 214 -9.12 35.13 -0.92
CA LEU A 214 -10.28 34.24 -1.06
C LEU A 214 -10.81 33.76 0.31
N ALA A 215 -9.94 33.46 1.26
CA ALA A 215 -10.33 33.11 2.62
C ALA A 215 -11.06 34.27 3.32
N ALA A 216 -10.57 35.51 3.18
CA ALA A 216 -11.21 36.70 3.74
C ALA A 216 -12.61 36.98 3.15
N LEU A 217 -12.85 36.63 1.88
CA LEU A 217 -14.16 36.71 1.24
C LEU A 217 -15.13 35.61 1.67
N SER A 218 -14.61 34.55 2.30
CA SER A 218 -15.36 33.35 2.70
C SER A 218 -15.60 33.28 4.21
N SER A 219 -14.98 34.16 5.00
CA SER A 219 -15.29 34.30 6.42
C SER A 219 -16.68 34.93 6.60
N PRO A 220 -17.60 34.28 7.35
CA PRO A 220 -18.88 34.90 7.66
C PRO A 220 -18.63 36.09 8.60
N ASP A 221 -18.98 37.29 8.14
CA ASP A 221 -18.87 38.51 8.92
C ASP A 221 -19.82 38.44 10.13
N ALA A 222 -19.25 38.58 11.32
CA ALA A 222 -19.99 38.69 12.56
C ALA A 222 -20.55 40.11 12.67
N GLY A 223 -21.71 40.35 12.05
CA GLY A 223 -22.61 41.44 12.46
C GLY A 223 -23.18 42.30 11.34
N ALA A 224 -24.27 41.84 10.71
CA ALA A 224 -25.37 42.71 10.31
C ALA A 224 -26.62 41.90 9.94
N GLY A 225 -27.75 42.19 10.58
CA GLY A 225 -29.08 42.10 9.96
C GLY A 225 -29.67 40.71 9.71
N ARG A 226 -30.60 40.32 10.57
CA ARG A 226 -31.53 39.20 10.36
C ARG A 226 -32.35 39.37 9.06
N GLY A 227 -32.14 38.49 8.10
CA GLY A 227 -33.08 38.15 7.02
C GLY A 227 -33.36 36.65 7.06
N PRO A 228 -34.57 36.17 6.69
CA PRO A 228 -34.88 34.75 6.78
C PRO A 228 -33.97 33.97 5.83
N ALA A 229 -33.31 32.94 6.36
CA ALA A 229 -32.59 31.96 5.56
C ALA A 229 -33.56 31.33 4.54
N PRO A 230 -33.14 31.04 3.29
CA PRO A 230 -33.93 30.18 2.43
C PRO A 230 -34.05 28.82 3.13
N GLU A 231 -35.28 28.34 3.33
CA GLU A 231 -35.55 27.01 3.86
C GLU A 231 -34.88 25.98 2.96
N LEU A 232 -33.82 25.35 3.46
CA LEU A 232 -33.29 24.15 2.86
C LEU A 232 -34.28 23.02 3.17
N GLN A 233 -35.20 22.81 2.22
CA GLN A 233 -36.21 21.77 2.30
C GLN A 233 -35.49 20.41 2.24
N VAL A 234 -35.39 19.74 3.39
CA VAL A 234 -34.92 18.36 3.47
C VAL A 234 -36.00 17.48 2.85
N VAL A 235 -35.80 17.12 1.58
CA VAL A 235 -36.58 16.09 0.91
C VAL A 235 -36.22 14.76 1.58
N ALA A 236 -37.19 14.15 2.26
CA ALA A 236 -37.08 12.80 2.79
C ALA A 236 -36.67 11.84 1.66
N PRO A 237 -35.87 10.79 1.91
CA PRO A 237 -35.52 9.85 0.87
C PRO A 237 -36.80 9.13 0.44
N VAL A 238 -37.32 9.50 -0.73
CA VAL A 238 -38.25 8.66 -1.48
C VAL A 238 -37.48 7.38 -1.76
N GLY A 239 -38.09 6.24 -1.38
CA GLY A 239 -37.58 4.93 -1.71
C GLY A 239 -37.56 4.76 -3.21
N GLU A 240 -36.45 5.14 -3.83
CA GLU A 240 -36.15 4.79 -5.20
C GLU A 240 -35.29 3.55 -5.17
N ASP A 241 -35.90 2.48 -5.68
CA ASP A 241 -35.29 1.29 -6.21
C ASP A 241 -34.09 1.68 -7.09
N LEU A 242 -32.89 1.69 -6.50
CA LEU A 242 -31.65 1.77 -7.26
C LEU A 242 -31.43 0.38 -7.86
N GLY A 243 -32.05 0.19 -9.02
CA GLY A 243 -31.87 -0.95 -9.90
C GLY A 243 -30.38 -1.27 -10.04
N GLY A 244 -30.09 -2.57 -9.99
CA GLY A 244 -28.79 -3.10 -10.32
C GLY A 244 -28.47 -2.79 -11.78
N ASP A 245 -27.36 -2.12 -12.00
CA ASP A 245 -26.66 -2.15 -13.27
C ASP A 245 -25.58 -3.22 -13.13
N ASP A 246 -25.97 -4.39 -13.62
CA ASP A 246 -25.17 -5.59 -13.80
C ASP A 246 -24.53 -5.45 -15.18
N ASP A 247 -23.32 -4.86 -15.23
CA ASP A 247 -22.51 -4.86 -16.44
C ASP A 247 -21.43 -5.93 -16.31
N GLU A 248 -21.85 -7.16 -16.63
CA GLU A 248 -20.99 -8.21 -17.15
C GLU A 248 -20.58 -7.84 -18.58
N ASP A 249 -19.28 -7.65 -18.82
CA ASP A 249 -18.71 -7.76 -20.16
C ASP A 249 -17.47 -8.67 -20.08
N GLU A 250 -17.70 -9.92 -20.50
CA GLU A 250 -16.84 -10.83 -21.27
C GLU A 250 -15.32 -10.54 -21.33
N GLU A 251 -14.53 -11.31 -20.59
CA GLU A 251 -13.28 -11.88 -21.14
C GLU A 251 -12.78 -13.03 -20.25
N CYS A 252 -13.03 -14.28 -20.66
CA CYS A 252 -12.18 -15.47 -20.44
C CYS A 252 -12.84 -16.70 -21.10
N GLU A 253 -12.93 -16.73 -22.42
CA GLU A 253 -12.98 -18.01 -23.14
C GLU A 253 -11.62 -18.69 -22.98
N ALA A 254 -11.49 -19.57 -21.99
CA ALA A 254 -10.44 -20.57 -21.99
C ALA A 254 -10.96 -21.78 -22.78
N ALA A 255 -10.53 -21.89 -24.04
CA ALA A 255 -10.71 -23.11 -24.80
C ALA A 255 -10.06 -24.29 -24.06
N PRO A 256 -10.78 -25.37 -23.73
CA PRO A 256 -10.14 -26.57 -23.22
C PRO A 256 -9.25 -27.16 -24.33
N ALA A 257 -8.01 -27.45 -23.98
CA ALA A 257 -7.08 -28.18 -24.83
C ALA A 257 -7.67 -29.55 -25.17
N ASP A 258 -7.47 -29.95 -26.42
CA ASP A 258 -7.97 -31.17 -27.02
C ASP A 258 -7.75 -32.41 -26.14
N GLU A 259 -8.84 -33.09 -25.80
CA GLU A 259 -8.81 -34.46 -25.27
C GLU A 259 -8.40 -35.42 -26.39
N GLU A 260 -7.10 -35.65 -26.54
CA GLU A 260 -6.62 -36.92 -27.07
C GLU A 260 -5.37 -37.35 -26.28
N SER A 261 -5.57 -38.32 -25.38
CA SER A 261 -4.58 -39.00 -24.52
C SER A 261 -4.39 -38.44 -23.09
N ALA A 262 -5.31 -38.80 -22.19
CA ALA A 262 -4.98 -39.08 -20.79
C ALA A 262 -5.94 -40.14 -20.25
N GLY A 263 -5.40 -41.30 -19.89
CA GLY A 263 -6.17 -42.45 -19.40
C GLY A 263 -6.90 -42.13 -18.10
N LEU A 264 -8.08 -42.72 -17.94
CA LEU A 264 -8.88 -42.72 -16.72
C LEU A 264 -8.01 -43.15 -15.53
N VAL A 265 -7.75 -42.22 -14.61
CA VAL A 265 -7.15 -42.51 -13.31
C VAL A 265 -8.31 -42.84 -12.38
N ASP A 266 -8.33 -44.07 -11.88
CA ASP A 266 -9.35 -44.60 -10.99
C ASP A 266 -9.22 -43.93 -9.60
N GLU A 267 -10.26 -43.21 -9.17
CA GLU A 267 -10.26 -42.41 -7.93
C GLU A 267 -10.24 -43.27 -6.66
N ASP A 268 -10.47 -44.58 -6.80
CA ASP A 268 -10.50 -45.53 -5.68
C ASP A 268 -9.09 -45.97 -5.20
N GLU A 269 -8.02 -45.69 -5.96
CA GLU A 269 -6.64 -46.07 -5.57
C GLU A 269 -5.94 -45.01 -4.71
N TYR A 270 -6.41 -43.75 -4.72
CA TYR A 270 -5.73 -42.62 -4.04
C TYR A 270 -5.87 -42.61 -2.50
N TYR A 271 -6.81 -43.37 -1.93
CA TYR A 271 -7.05 -43.40 -0.47
C TYR A 271 -6.67 -44.72 0.23
N ALA A 272 -6.00 -45.65 -0.44
CA ALA A 272 -5.71 -46.97 0.13
C ALA A 272 -4.63 -46.98 1.23
N ASP A 273 -3.77 -45.96 1.31
CA ASP A 273 -2.56 -46.05 2.16
C ASP A 273 -2.68 -45.44 3.57
N VAL A 274 -3.86 -44.98 4.00
CA VAL A 274 -4.00 -44.30 5.31
C VAL A 274 -4.47 -45.21 6.46
N TRP A 275 -4.82 -46.48 6.20
CA TRP A 275 -5.41 -47.36 7.25
C TRP A 275 -4.81 -48.76 7.35
N GLY A 276 -3.51 -48.92 7.11
CA GLY A 276 -2.83 -50.22 7.11
C GLY A 276 -1.54 -50.30 7.91
N SER A 277 -1.55 -50.05 9.22
CA SER A 277 -0.53 -50.62 10.13
C SER A 277 -1.06 -50.72 11.56
N ARG A 278 -1.25 -51.98 11.99
CA ARG A 278 -1.26 -52.41 13.39
C ARG A 278 0.17 -52.56 13.88
#